data_AF-A0A7X6NKG9-F1
#
_entry.id   AF-A0A7X6NKG9-F1
#
_cell.length_a   1.000
_cell.length_b   1.000
_cell.length_c   1.000
_cell.angle_alpha   90.00
_cell.angle_beta   90.00
_cell.angle_gamma   90.00
#
_symmetry.space_group_name_H-M   'P 1'
#
loop_
_entity.id
_entity.type
_entity.pdbx_description
1 polymer ?
#
loop_
_entity_poly.entity_id
_entity_poly.type
_entity_poly.pdbx_seq_one_letter_code
_entity_poly.pdbx_strand_id
1 'polypeptide(L)'
;ADLSVIESLKARMWLEIATRFQKYPADLQTQLAHENDEELEIYDKLGITSAAECYEKAAQYARKVINKYTPLTEQQWHSLTNGFNDANVGSWVFAITINSIDAVQSRVNSFHSNCVTEFSRGYSRAQYHCYRMIDKRLYDKIDDDDWRKVTWIDPADAGKMPTPEKYHTLLGRLDQINGDPEGTEWALRDAYVGFKFRPNEGDVSDDYKNALQVDYPIIRVEEMYFIEAEAKAYAEGMAVGLQALTQFLNAHRYKNASYSATPSDVDDFVDNFLLVQKRVELWGEGLSFFDIKRRELAIARGYKDTNWIPTIRYNSVPGYVPSWLNLYLPIEGETSLNKAIIPNPNPSVYDVYTLWVE
;
A
#
# COMPACT_ATOMS: atom_id res chain seq x y z
N ALA A 1 -4.32 -24.25 -3.86
CA ALA A 1 -3.83 -22.86 -3.96
C ALA A 1 -3.17 -22.70 -5.32
N ASP A 2 -3.45 -21.60 -6.01
CA ASP A 2 -2.77 -21.27 -7.28
C ASP A 2 -1.27 -21.13 -7.02
N LEU A 3 -0.44 -21.72 -7.89
CA LEU A 3 1.02 -21.60 -7.83
C LEU A 3 1.48 -20.14 -7.82
N SER A 4 0.71 -19.25 -8.45
CA SER A 4 0.98 -17.81 -8.54
C SER A 4 0.96 -17.12 -7.18
N VAL A 5 0.21 -17.64 -6.19
CA VAL A 5 0.26 -17.15 -4.80
C VAL A 5 1.63 -17.46 -4.19
N ILE A 6 2.17 -18.66 -4.42
CA ILE A 6 3.50 -19.03 -3.94
C ILE A 6 4.58 -18.25 -4.68
N GLU A 7 4.44 -18.06 -6.00
CA GLU A 7 5.38 -17.27 -6.80
C GLU A 7 5.43 -15.80 -6.34
N SER A 8 4.29 -15.19 -6.05
CA SER A 8 4.25 -13.81 -5.51
C SER A 8 4.83 -13.70 -4.10
N LEU A 9 4.56 -14.67 -3.21
CA LEU A 9 5.20 -14.72 -1.89
C LEU A 9 6.71 -14.91 -2.00
N LYS A 10 7.18 -15.72 -2.95
CA LYS A 10 8.62 -15.86 -3.24
C LYS A 10 9.21 -14.56 -3.76
N ALA A 11 8.51 -13.82 -4.64
CA ALA A 11 8.96 -12.51 -5.11
C ALA A 11 9.17 -11.53 -3.94
N ARG A 12 8.21 -11.45 -3.00
CA ARG A 12 8.33 -10.65 -1.77
C ARG A 12 9.51 -11.10 -0.91
N MET A 13 9.61 -12.40 -0.63
CA MET A 13 10.65 -12.99 0.21
C MET A 13 12.05 -12.69 -0.36
N TRP A 14 12.26 -12.93 -1.66
CA TRP A 14 13.55 -12.69 -2.30
C TRP A 14 13.91 -11.21 -2.31
N LEU A 15 12.95 -10.30 -2.51
CA LEU A 15 13.19 -8.86 -2.43
C LEU A 15 13.64 -8.43 -1.02
N GLU A 16 12.99 -8.97 0.03
CA GLU A 16 13.35 -8.74 1.43
C GLU A 16 14.79 -9.18 1.71
N ILE A 17 15.12 -10.43 1.37
CA ILE A 17 16.45 -11.01 1.57
C ILE A 17 17.52 -10.24 0.78
N ALA A 18 17.24 -9.90 -0.48
CA ALA A 18 18.16 -9.14 -1.34
C ALA A 18 18.54 -7.81 -0.71
N THR A 19 17.54 -7.09 -0.19
CA THR A 19 17.76 -5.78 0.43
C THR A 19 18.49 -5.88 1.77
N ARG A 20 18.21 -6.94 2.54
CA ARG A 20 18.94 -7.21 3.78
C ARG A 20 20.43 -7.46 3.48
N PHE A 21 20.75 -8.33 2.54
CA PHE A 21 22.15 -8.62 2.17
C PHE A 21 22.86 -7.45 1.51
N GLN A 22 22.13 -6.60 0.78
CA GLN A 22 22.68 -5.36 0.24
C GLN A 22 23.08 -4.38 1.35
N LYS A 23 22.17 -4.12 2.31
CA LYS A 23 22.40 -3.17 3.40
C LYS A 23 23.35 -3.71 4.47
N TYR A 24 23.30 -5.02 4.70
CA TYR A 24 24.05 -5.73 5.75
C TYR A 24 24.82 -6.91 5.15
N PRO A 25 25.95 -6.67 4.45
CA PRO A 25 26.72 -7.75 3.81
C PRO A 25 27.24 -8.81 4.78
N ALA A 26 27.42 -8.48 6.05
CA ALA A 26 27.81 -9.43 7.09
C ALA A 26 26.76 -10.55 7.28
N ASP A 27 25.47 -10.25 7.12
CA ASP A 27 24.41 -11.25 7.23
C ASP A 27 24.49 -12.29 6.12
N LEU A 28 24.89 -11.88 4.91
CA LEU A 28 25.15 -12.81 3.82
C LEU A 28 26.35 -13.71 4.16
N GLN A 29 27.41 -13.15 4.74
CA GLN A 29 28.57 -13.94 5.18
C GLN A 29 28.18 -14.96 6.24
N THR A 30 27.35 -14.56 7.21
CA THR A 30 26.80 -15.48 8.23
C THR A 30 25.95 -16.57 7.58
N GLN A 31 25.03 -16.21 6.68
CA GLN A 31 24.22 -17.19 5.94
C GLN A 31 25.11 -18.22 5.20
N LEU A 32 26.13 -17.76 4.48
CA LEU A 32 27.04 -18.63 3.72
C LEU A 32 27.89 -19.53 4.62
N ALA A 33 28.30 -19.04 5.79
CA ALA A 33 29.09 -19.81 6.75
C ALA A 33 28.30 -20.98 7.35
N HIS A 34 26.99 -20.84 7.50
CA HIS A 34 26.12 -21.80 8.16
C HIS A 34 25.26 -22.64 7.20
N GLU A 35 25.17 -22.30 5.91
CA GLU A 35 24.32 -23.01 4.94
C GLU A 35 24.63 -24.51 4.78
N ASN A 36 25.83 -24.95 5.22
CA ASN A 36 26.25 -26.35 5.19
C ASN A 36 26.36 -26.98 6.58
N ASP A 37 25.81 -26.35 7.62
CA ASP A 37 25.76 -26.95 8.95
C ASP A 37 24.90 -28.23 8.93
N GLU A 38 25.39 -29.30 9.58
CA GLU A 38 24.73 -30.62 9.61
C GLU A 38 23.29 -30.52 10.15
N GLU A 39 23.06 -29.64 11.13
CA GLU A 39 21.74 -29.39 11.72
C GLU A 39 20.72 -28.80 10.73
N LEU A 40 21.19 -28.20 9.64
CA LEU A 40 20.36 -27.58 8.61
C LEU A 40 20.18 -28.45 7.36
N GLU A 41 20.77 -29.65 7.30
CA GLU A 41 20.68 -30.57 6.14
C GLU A 41 19.24 -30.96 5.76
N ILE A 42 18.30 -30.85 6.71
CA ILE A 42 16.87 -31.13 6.48
C ILE A 42 16.16 -30.04 5.65
N TYR A 43 16.78 -28.87 5.48
CA TYR A 43 16.21 -27.74 4.75
C TYR A 43 16.86 -27.57 3.38
N ASP A 44 16.08 -27.08 2.42
CA ASP A 44 16.64 -26.65 1.13
C ASP A 44 17.60 -25.48 1.36
N LYS A 45 18.78 -25.55 0.72
CA LYS A 45 19.74 -24.45 0.71
C LYS A 45 19.12 -23.22 0.04
N LEU A 46 19.49 -22.03 0.54
CA LEU A 46 19.09 -20.77 -0.10
C LEU A 46 19.74 -20.65 -1.48
N GLY A 47 20.98 -21.14 -1.61
CA GLY A 47 21.68 -21.32 -2.87
C GLY A 47 21.88 -20.00 -3.59
N ILE A 48 22.45 -19.04 -2.87
CA ILE A 48 22.84 -17.71 -3.37
C ILE A 48 24.24 -17.38 -2.87
N THR A 49 24.95 -16.52 -3.61
CA THR A 49 26.29 -16.04 -3.24
C THR A 49 26.37 -14.51 -3.15
N SER A 50 25.33 -13.82 -3.61
CA SER A 50 25.28 -12.36 -3.62
C SER A 50 23.84 -11.84 -3.45
N ALA A 51 23.72 -10.57 -3.04
CA ALA A 51 22.44 -9.87 -3.02
C ALA A 51 21.84 -9.73 -4.43
N ALA A 52 22.67 -9.59 -5.47
CA ALA A 52 22.23 -9.48 -6.86
C ALA A 52 21.46 -10.74 -7.31
N GLU A 53 21.96 -11.94 -6.98
CA GLU A 53 21.25 -13.20 -7.26
C GLU A 53 19.88 -13.28 -6.55
N CYS A 54 19.76 -12.71 -5.34
CA CYS A 54 18.47 -12.60 -4.68
C CYS A 54 17.51 -11.67 -5.43
N TYR A 55 18.00 -10.54 -5.94
CA TYR A 55 17.20 -9.66 -6.80
C TYR A 55 16.79 -10.36 -8.10
N GLU A 56 17.69 -11.09 -8.76
CA GLU A 56 17.35 -11.88 -9.96
C GLU A 56 16.21 -12.88 -9.67
N LYS A 57 16.25 -13.59 -8.53
CA LYS A 57 15.15 -14.47 -8.11
C LYS A 57 13.86 -13.68 -7.87
N ALA A 58 13.92 -12.52 -7.22
CA ALA A 58 12.74 -11.66 -7.02
C ALA A 58 12.10 -11.27 -8.36
N ALA A 59 12.90 -10.80 -9.32
CA ALA A 59 12.45 -10.46 -10.67
C ALA A 59 11.87 -11.67 -11.41
N GLN A 60 12.53 -12.84 -11.33
CA GLN A 60 12.09 -14.07 -11.97
C GLN A 60 10.70 -14.50 -11.45
N TYR A 61 10.50 -14.50 -10.14
CA TYR A 61 9.23 -14.91 -9.54
C TYR A 61 8.12 -13.88 -9.79
N ALA A 62 8.44 -12.59 -9.74
CA ALA A 62 7.51 -11.54 -10.12
C ALA A 62 7.03 -11.72 -11.58
N ARG A 63 7.97 -11.97 -12.51
CA ARG A 63 7.66 -12.18 -13.93
C ARG A 63 6.75 -13.39 -14.18
N LYS A 64 6.91 -14.49 -13.41
CA LYS A 64 6.03 -15.66 -13.51
C LYS A 64 4.56 -15.33 -13.23
N VAL A 65 4.32 -14.42 -12.28
CA VAL A 65 2.97 -13.93 -11.96
C VAL A 65 2.50 -12.92 -13.01
N ILE A 66 3.35 -11.96 -13.40
CA ILE A 66 3.04 -10.96 -14.44
C ILE A 66 2.53 -11.61 -15.73
N ASN A 67 3.09 -12.76 -16.12
CA ASN A 67 2.71 -13.45 -17.36
C ASN A 67 1.31 -14.11 -17.31
N LYS A 68 0.64 -14.14 -16.16
CA LYS A 68 -0.66 -14.83 -15.96
C LYS A 68 -1.81 -13.89 -15.60
N TYR A 69 -1.51 -12.68 -15.15
CA TYR A 69 -2.49 -11.72 -14.63
C TYR A 69 -2.40 -10.40 -15.39
N THR A 70 -3.48 -9.62 -15.33
CA THR A 70 -3.59 -8.35 -16.06
C THR A 70 -3.76 -7.20 -15.07
N PRO A 71 -3.01 -6.10 -15.20
CA PRO A 71 -3.22 -4.92 -14.37
C PRO A 71 -4.64 -4.38 -14.48
N LEU A 72 -5.17 -3.84 -13.37
CA LEU A 72 -6.41 -3.08 -13.30
C LEU A 72 -6.39 -1.96 -14.33
N THR A 73 -7.51 -1.83 -15.03
CA THR A 73 -7.81 -0.68 -15.90
C THR A 73 -8.36 0.49 -15.08
N GLU A 74 -8.34 1.70 -15.65
CA GLU A 74 -8.97 2.89 -15.07
C GLU A 74 -10.45 2.64 -14.76
N GLN A 75 -11.17 2.00 -15.68
CA GLN A 75 -12.60 1.68 -15.50
C GLN A 75 -12.85 0.73 -14.32
N GLN A 76 -12.01 -0.29 -14.14
CA GLN A 76 -12.16 -1.22 -13.02
C GLN A 76 -11.77 -0.58 -11.69
N TRP A 77 -10.72 0.25 -11.67
CA TRP A 77 -10.30 0.98 -10.49
C TRP A 77 -11.40 1.92 -9.99
N HIS A 78 -11.99 2.69 -10.89
CA HIS A 78 -13.02 3.69 -10.59
C HIS A 78 -14.46 3.14 -10.65
N SER A 79 -14.63 1.83 -10.78
CA SER A 79 -15.96 1.22 -10.83
C SER A 79 -16.75 1.56 -9.58
N LEU A 80 -17.94 2.13 -9.75
CA LEU A 80 -18.81 2.47 -8.63
C LEU A 80 -19.48 1.25 -7.99
N THR A 81 -19.43 0.09 -8.65
CA THR A 81 -20.03 -1.15 -8.15
C THR A 81 -18.98 -2.14 -7.70
N ASN A 82 -17.87 -2.25 -8.43
CA ASN A 82 -16.88 -3.33 -8.25
C ASN A 82 -15.46 -2.80 -7.91
N GLY A 83 -15.35 -1.50 -7.61
CA GLY A 83 -14.07 -0.86 -7.33
C GLY A 83 -13.45 -1.36 -6.03
N PHE A 84 -12.44 -2.22 -6.15
CA PHE A 84 -11.70 -2.81 -5.04
C PHE A 84 -12.57 -3.55 -3.99
N ASN A 85 -13.56 -4.32 -4.44
CA ASN A 85 -14.42 -5.12 -3.55
C ASN A 85 -14.79 -6.52 -4.11
N ASP A 86 -14.25 -6.91 -5.27
CA ASP A 86 -14.58 -8.15 -5.97
C ASP A 86 -13.30 -8.84 -6.48
N ALA A 87 -13.04 -10.06 -6.00
CA ALA A 87 -11.85 -10.82 -6.36
C ALA A 87 -11.88 -11.43 -7.76
N ASN A 88 -13.00 -11.31 -8.50
CA ASN A 88 -13.09 -11.79 -9.88
C ASN A 88 -12.31 -10.94 -10.89
N VAL A 89 -11.75 -9.80 -10.47
CA VAL A 89 -10.89 -8.96 -11.32
C VAL A 89 -9.57 -9.66 -11.64
N GLY A 90 -9.14 -9.60 -12.90
CA GLY A 90 -7.96 -10.32 -13.41
C GLY A 90 -6.59 -9.86 -12.87
N SER A 91 -6.55 -8.90 -11.95
CA SER A 91 -5.34 -8.39 -11.31
C SER A 91 -5.06 -8.99 -9.94
N TRP A 92 -6.05 -9.59 -9.29
CA TRP A 92 -5.93 -10.09 -7.92
C TRP A 92 -5.40 -11.53 -7.94
N VAL A 93 -4.23 -11.73 -7.34
CA VAL A 93 -3.54 -13.02 -7.26
C VAL A 93 -4.00 -13.79 -6.01
N PHE A 94 -4.19 -13.07 -4.91
CA PHE A 94 -4.70 -13.62 -3.66
C PHE A 94 -5.58 -12.58 -2.96
N ALA A 95 -6.72 -13.02 -2.42
CA ALA A 95 -7.70 -12.17 -1.78
C ALA A 95 -8.35 -12.87 -0.58
N ILE A 96 -8.82 -12.07 0.37
CA ILE A 96 -9.78 -12.51 1.39
C ILE A 96 -11.17 -12.27 0.79
N THR A 97 -12.03 -13.28 0.83
CA THR A 97 -13.40 -13.16 0.30
C THR A 97 -14.44 -13.13 1.41
N ILE A 98 -15.41 -12.21 1.29
CA ILE A 98 -16.55 -12.08 2.21
C ILE A 98 -17.81 -12.07 1.35
N ASN A 99 -18.19 -13.24 0.86
CA ASN A 99 -19.25 -13.39 -0.14
C ASN A 99 -20.58 -13.93 0.42
N SER A 100 -20.67 -14.08 1.75
CA SER A 100 -21.89 -14.54 2.43
C SER A 100 -22.30 -13.53 3.48
N ILE A 101 -23.60 -13.26 3.52
CA ILE A 101 -24.23 -12.41 4.52
C ILE A 101 -23.98 -12.88 5.96
N ASP A 102 -23.75 -14.19 6.15
CA ASP A 102 -23.44 -14.77 7.47
C ASP A 102 -22.00 -14.49 7.92
N ALA A 103 -21.10 -14.16 6.98
CA ALA A 103 -19.75 -13.69 7.30
C ALA A 103 -19.75 -12.22 7.75
N VAL A 104 -20.84 -11.48 7.53
CA VAL A 104 -21.02 -10.08 7.95
C VAL A 104 -21.65 -10.03 9.35
N GLN A 105 -20.80 -10.09 10.37
CA GLN A 105 -21.25 -10.14 11.77
C GLN A 105 -21.44 -8.77 12.43
N SER A 106 -20.83 -7.72 11.88
CA SER A 106 -20.85 -6.38 12.48
C SER A 106 -20.71 -5.30 11.42
N ARG A 107 -21.52 -4.25 11.55
CA ARG A 107 -21.43 -3.05 10.71
C ARG A 107 -20.17 -2.21 10.96
N VAL A 108 -19.49 -2.42 12.09
CA VAL A 108 -18.35 -1.59 12.54
C VAL A 108 -17.02 -2.33 12.62
N ASN A 109 -17.02 -3.66 12.80
CA ASN A 109 -15.80 -4.44 12.99
C ASN A 109 -15.30 -5.03 11.66
N SER A 110 -15.13 -4.18 10.65
CA SER A 110 -14.62 -4.59 9.34
C SER A 110 -13.65 -3.55 8.78
N PHE A 111 -12.77 -3.97 7.87
CA PHE A 111 -11.93 -3.06 7.10
C PHE A 111 -12.77 -1.98 6.41
N HIS A 112 -13.88 -2.38 5.80
CA HIS A 112 -14.75 -1.50 5.02
C HIS A 112 -15.35 -0.38 5.86
N SER A 113 -15.76 -0.68 7.12
CA SER A 113 -16.23 0.34 8.04
C SER A 113 -15.19 1.43 8.33
N ASN A 114 -13.90 1.10 8.27
CA ASN A 114 -12.80 1.99 8.62
C ASN A 114 -12.15 2.71 7.44
N CYS A 115 -12.42 2.28 6.21
CA CYS A 115 -11.67 2.69 5.03
C CYS A 115 -12.54 3.13 3.84
N VAL A 116 -13.83 2.81 3.82
CA VAL A 116 -14.75 3.17 2.72
C VAL A 116 -15.53 4.42 3.10
N THR A 117 -15.12 5.56 2.55
CA THR A 117 -15.73 6.87 2.85
C THR A 117 -17.20 6.98 2.45
N GLU A 118 -17.62 6.15 1.50
CA GLU A 118 -18.95 6.16 0.90
C GLU A 118 -19.91 5.17 1.56
N PHE A 119 -19.42 4.38 2.53
CA PHE A 119 -20.26 3.48 3.29
C PHE A 119 -21.02 4.25 4.38
N SER A 120 -22.35 4.32 4.24
CA SER A 120 -23.24 5.14 5.07
C SER A 120 -23.16 4.84 6.57
N ARG A 121 -22.79 3.62 6.96
CA ARG A 121 -22.74 3.17 8.37
C ARG A 121 -21.32 3.03 8.95
N GLY A 122 -20.30 3.43 8.19
CA GLY A 122 -18.89 3.32 8.57
C GLY A 122 -18.40 4.40 9.52
N TYR A 123 -17.19 4.19 10.06
CA TYR A 123 -16.42 5.22 10.76
C TYR A 123 -15.85 6.26 9.81
N SER A 124 -15.48 5.89 8.58
CA SER A 124 -14.90 6.82 7.60
C SER A 124 -15.91 7.78 6.93
N ARG A 125 -17.12 7.94 7.49
CA ARG A 125 -18.14 8.88 6.98
C ARG A 125 -17.96 10.29 7.57
N ALA A 126 -18.61 11.28 6.94
CA ALA A 126 -18.46 12.67 7.34
C ALA A 126 -18.80 12.98 8.79
N GLN A 127 -19.83 12.34 9.35
CA GLN A 127 -20.19 12.59 10.75
C GLN A 127 -19.05 12.37 11.76
N TYR A 128 -18.13 11.43 11.51
CA TYR A 128 -17.06 11.10 12.45
C TYR A 128 -15.69 11.67 12.05
N HIS A 129 -15.54 12.15 10.81
CA HIS A 129 -14.27 12.64 10.25
C HIS A 129 -13.09 11.65 10.38
N CYS A 130 -13.37 10.34 10.53
CA CYS A 130 -12.33 9.30 10.60
C CYS A 130 -11.89 8.85 9.19
N TYR A 131 -11.70 9.80 8.29
CA TYR A 131 -11.33 9.52 6.91
C TYR A 131 -9.93 8.91 6.79
N ARG A 132 -9.73 8.13 5.73
CA ARG A 132 -8.40 7.78 5.25
C ARG A 132 -8.00 8.79 4.18
N MET A 133 -7.03 9.63 4.53
CA MET A 133 -6.52 10.68 3.67
C MET A 133 -5.13 10.32 3.14
N ILE A 134 -4.85 10.64 1.88
CA ILE A 134 -3.49 10.57 1.34
C ILE A 134 -2.63 11.67 1.97
N ASP A 135 -1.35 11.39 2.23
CA ASP A 135 -0.42 12.43 2.66
C ASP A 135 -0.28 13.49 1.57
N LYS A 136 -0.36 14.77 1.93
CA LYS A 136 -0.28 15.88 0.98
C LYS A 136 0.92 15.76 0.04
N ARG A 137 2.12 15.46 0.56
CA ARG A 137 3.32 15.36 -0.29
C ARG A 137 3.30 14.17 -1.22
N LEU A 138 2.57 13.09 -0.88
CA LEU A 138 2.36 12.00 -1.83
C LEU A 138 1.38 12.42 -2.93
N TYR A 139 0.29 13.10 -2.56
CA TYR A 139 -0.69 13.63 -3.53
C TYR A 139 -0.06 14.63 -4.50
N ASP A 140 0.75 15.56 -4.00
CA ASP A 140 1.44 16.57 -4.80
C ASP A 140 2.42 15.95 -5.83
N LYS A 141 2.86 14.71 -5.60
CA LYS A 141 3.74 13.96 -6.52
C LYS A 141 2.98 13.19 -7.61
N ILE A 142 1.64 13.17 -7.57
CA ILE A 142 0.84 12.54 -8.61
C ILE A 142 0.64 13.55 -9.75
N ASP A 143 1.08 13.19 -10.94
CA ASP A 143 0.89 14.00 -12.15
C ASP A 143 -0.60 14.08 -12.53
N ASP A 144 -1.02 15.16 -13.17
CA ASP A 144 -2.41 15.32 -13.66
C ASP A 144 -2.76 14.34 -14.79
N ASP A 145 -1.75 13.86 -15.52
CA ASP A 145 -1.90 12.80 -16.53
C ASP A 145 -2.04 11.39 -15.93
N ASP A 146 -1.74 11.21 -14.64
CA ASP A 146 -1.98 9.96 -13.93
C ASP A 146 -3.46 9.86 -13.53
N TRP A 147 -4.20 8.97 -14.19
CA TRP A 147 -5.64 8.88 -13.97
C TRP A 147 -6.03 8.45 -12.55
N ARG A 148 -5.08 7.95 -11.74
CA ARG A 148 -5.33 7.63 -10.33
C ARG A 148 -5.46 8.88 -9.46
N LYS A 149 -5.00 10.05 -9.91
CA LYS A 149 -5.01 11.28 -9.08
C LYS A 149 -6.42 11.63 -8.60
N VAL A 150 -7.43 11.42 -9.43
CA VAL A 150 -8.85 11.69 -9.09
C VAL A 150 -9.46 10.69 -8.10
N THR A 151 -8.68 9.73 -7.58
CA THR A 151 -9.08 8.91 -6.44
C THR A 151 -9.13 9.71 -5.13
N TRP A 152 -8.36 10.80 -5.01
CA TRP A 152 -8.32 11.64 -3.83
C TRP A 152 -8.77 13.07 -4.14
N ILE A 153 -9.49 13.68 -3.19
CA ILE A 153 -10.03 15.04 -3.34
C ILE A 153 -8.89 16.06 -3.39
N ASP A 154 -8.83 16.81 -4.49
CA ASP A 154 -7.98 18.00 -4.62
C ASP A 154 -8.40 19.05 -3.58
N PRO A 155 -7.46 19.69 -2.85
CA PRO A 155 -7.76 20.80 -1.96
C PRO A 155 -8.63 21.90 -2.59
N ALA A 156 -8.45 22.18 -3.87
CA ALA A 156 -9.24 23.17 -4.59
C ALA A 156 -10.70 22.75 -4.80
N ASP A 157 -11.02 21.46 -4.65
CA ASP A 157 -12.36 20.88 -4.87
C ASP A 157 -13.10 20.49 -3.59
N ALA A 158 -12.39 20.39 -2.47
CA ALA A 158 -13.00 20.13 -1.16
C ALA A 158 -14.07 21.19 -0.83
N GLY A 159 -15.24 20.76 -0.34
CA GLY A 159 -16.32 21.68 0.02
C GLY A 159 -17.13 22.28 -1.14
N LYS A 160 -16.83 21.96 -2.40
CA LYS A 160 -17.57 22.50 -3.56
C LYS A 160 -18.99 21.94 -3.69
N MET A 161 -19.87 22.70 -4.36
CA MET A 161 -21.15 22.23 -4.86
C MET A 161 -21.39 22.78 -6.28
N PRO A 162 -21.84 21.98 -7.25
CA PRO A 162 -22.06 20.52 -7.17
C PRO A 162 -20.74 19.74 -7.06
N THR A 163 -20.83 18.42 -6.90
CA THR A 163 -19.69 17.50 -6.99
C THR A 163 -18.96 17.71 -8.32
N PRO A 164 -17.63 17.95 -8.34
CA PRO A 164 -16.92 18.14 -9.61
C PRO A 164 -16.92 16.86 -10.47
N GLU A 165 -17.15 17.02 -11.77
CA GLU A 165 -17.40 15.90 -12.71
C GLU A 165 -16.24 14.90 -12.87
N LYS A 166 -15.00 15.29 -12.52
CA LYS A 166 -13.82 14.43 -12.67
C LYS A 166 -13.74 13.29 -11.64
N TYR A 167 -14.59 13.30 -10.61
CA TYR A 167 -14.54 12.32 -9.52
C TYR A 167 -15.54 11.19 -9.74
N HIS A 168 -15.09 9.96 -9.49
CA HIS A 168 -15.93 8.76 -9.53
C HIS A 168 -16.42 8.41 -8.14
N THR A 169 -17.59 8.89 -7.76
CA THR A 169 -18.10 8.75 -6.40
C THR A 169 -19.59 8.36 -6.30
N LEU A 170 -19.94 7.68 -5.22
CA LEU A 170 -21.28 7.31 -4.77
C LEU A 170 -21.93 8.38 -3.89
N LEU A 171 -21.24 9.48 -3.55
CA LEU A 171 -21.81 10.53 -2.68
C LEU A 171 -23.08 11.16 -3.24
N GLY A 172 -23.19 11.33 -4.56
CA GLY A 172 -24.45 11.78 -5.19
C GLY A 172 -25.61 10.79 -5.03
N ARG A 173 -25.33 9.49 -4.87
CA ARG A 173 -26.37 8.50 -4.52
C ARG A 173 -26.78 8.64 -3.06
N LEU A 174 -25.85 8.99 -2.17
CA LEU A 174 -26.18 9.29 -0.77
C LEU A 174 -27.06 10.54 -0.67
N ASP A 175 -26.74 11.61 -1.42
CA ASP A 175 -27.60 12.80 -1.51
C ASP A 175 -29.05 12.40 -1.86
N GLN A 176 -29.21 11.57 -2.90
CA GLN A 176 -30.52 11.08 -3.35
C GLN A 176 -31.26 10.27 -2.28
N ILE A 177 -30.56 9.38 -1.56
CA ILE A 177 -31.16 8.56 -0.50
C ILE A 177 -31.57 9.42 0.70
N ASN A 178 -30.75 10.41 1.06
CA ASN A 178 -31.04 11.33 2.16
C ASN A 178 -32.13 12.35 1.81
N GLY A 179 -32.42 12.56 0.52
CA GLY A 179 -33.28 13.63 0.03
C GLY A 179 -32.60 15.00 0.06
N ASP A 180 -31.27 15.02 0.01
CA ASP A 180 -30.46 16.23 0.03
C ASP A 180 -30.23 16.78 -1.39
N PRO A 181 -29.97 18.08 -1.55
CA PRO A 181 -29.51 18.65 -2.81
C PRO A 181 -28.22 17.98 -3.30
N GLU A 182 -28.03 17.91 -4.62
CA GLU A 182 -26.81 17.37 -5.24
C GLU A 182 -25.54 18.08 -4.73
N GLY A 183 -24.54 17.28 -4.33
CA GLY A 183 -23.26 17.77 -3.85
C GLY A 183 -23.22 18.06 -2.35
N THR A 184 -24.31 17.84 -1.62
CA THR A 184 -24.37 18.05 -0.16
C THR A 184 -23.36 17.16 0.54
N GLU A 185 -23.36 15.86 0.26
CA GLU A 185 -22.42 14.89 0.82
C GLU A 185 -20.98 15.16 0.38
N TRP A 186 -20.77 15.59 -0.87
CA TRP A 186 -19.44 15.98 -1.32
C TRP A 186 -18.89 17.16 -0.52
N ALA A 187 -19.68 18.20 -0.31
CA ALA A 187 -19.24 19.41 0.39
C ALA A 187 -18.84 19.15 1.86
N LEU A 188 -19.24 18.01 2.42
CA LEU A 188 -18.82 17.57 3.75
C LEU A 188 -17.45 16.89 3.76
N ARG A 189 -16.84 16.59 2.61
CA ARG A 189 -15.57 15.85 2.53
C ARG A 189 -14.37 16.78 2.54
N ASP A 190 -13.41 16.43 3.39
CA ASP A 190 -12.12 17.12 3.51
C ASP A 190 -11.23 16.86 2.28
N ALA A 191 -10.26 17.76 2.07
CA ALA A 191 -9.21 17.53 1.07
C ALA A 191 -8.46 16.22 1.36
N TYR A 192 -7.92 15.59 0.30
CA TYR A 192 -7.14 14.36 0.35
C TYR A 192 -7.89 13.10 0.76
N VAL A 193 -9.20 13.18 1.03
CA VAL A 193 -10.06 12.01 1.23
C VAL A 193 -10.06 11.13 -0.02
N GLY A 194 -9.90 9.82 0.16
CA GLY A 194 -9.84 8.85 -0.94
C GLY A 194 -11.13 8.06 -1.15
N PHE A 195 -11.39 7.71 -2.41
CA PHE A 195 -12.49 6.85 -2.87
C PHE A 195 -11.93 5.64 -3.63
N LYS A 196 -11.01 4.88 -3.02
CA LYS A 196 -10.42 3.71 -3.68
C LYS A 196 -11.27 2.45 -3.51
N PHE A 197 -11.74 2.22 -2.28
CA PHE A 197 -12.54 1.05 -1.91
C PHE A 197 -14.02 1.38 -2.01
N ARG A 198 -14.84 0.41 -2.45
CA ARG A 198 -16.29 0.58 -2.64
C ARG A 198 -17.08 -0.39 -1.77
N PRO A 199 -18.29 -0.02 -1.31
CA PRO A 199 -19.22 -1.01 -0.78
C PRO A 199 -19.65 -1.96 -1.91
N ASN A 200 -20.08 -3.17 -1.54
CA ASN A 200 -20.57 -4.16 -2.50
C ASN A 200 -21.64 -3.57 -3.42
N GLU A 201 -21.53 -3.78 -4.73
CA GLU A 201 -22.46 -3.27 -5.75
C GLU A 201 -22.71 -1.74 -5.72
N GLY A 202 -21.88 -0.98 -5.00
CA GLY A 202 -22.10 0.44 -4.75
C GLY A 202 -23.27 0.71 -3.81
N ASP A 203 -23.61 -0.25 -2.95
CA ASP A 203 -24.68 -0.15 -1.97
C ASP A 203 -24.29 0.79 -0.83
N VAL A 204 -24.87 1.99 -0.88
CA VAL A 204 -24.72 3.02 0.14
C VAL A 204 -25.94 3.10 1.07
N SER A 205 -26.85 2.13 0.99
CA SER A 205 -28.05 2.09 1.82
C SER A 205 -27.74 1.84 3.30
N ASP A 206 -28.77 1.89 4.12
CA ASP A 206 -28.68 1.61 5.55
C ASP A 206 -28.53 0.11 5.88
N ASP A 207 -28.78 -0.79 4.91
CA ASP A 207 -28.58 -2.23 5.04
C ASP A 207 -27.09 -2.59 4.87
N TYR A 208 -26.37 -2.55 5.99
CA TYR A 208 -24.95 -2.85 6.00
C TYR A 208 -24.62 -4.29 5.59
N LYS A 209 -25.58 -5.22 5.67
CA LYS A 209 -25.29 -6.63 5.43
C LYS A 209 -24.89 -6.87 3.98
N ASN A 210 -25.59 -6.24 3.03
CA ASN A 210 -25.22 -6.33 1.63
C ASN A 210 -23.95 -5.52 1.32
N ALA A 211 -23.89 -4.26 1.75
CA ALA A 211 -22.77 -3.35 1.49
C ALA A 211 -21.39 -3.87 1.96
N LEU A 212 -21.38 -4.77 2.95
CA LEU A 212 -20.16 -5.36 3.54
C LEU A 212 -19.86 -6.79 3.06
N GLN A 213 -20.53 -7.29 2.03
CA GLN A 213 -20.14 -8.52 1.32
C GLN A 213 -19.10 -8.20 0.26
N VAL A 214 -17.84 -8.13 0.67
CA VAL A 214 -16.77 -7.48 -0.09
C VAL A 214 -15.47 -8.24 0.06
N ASP A 215 -14.78 -8.42 -1.04
CA ASP A 215 -13.47 -9.04 -1.07
C ASP A 215 -12.37 -7.98 -0.89
N TYR A 216 -11.21 -8.39 -0.41
CA TYR A 216 -10.06 -7.50 -0.24
C TYR A 216 -8.77 -8.10 -0.81
N PRO A 217 -8.00 -7.35 -1.60
CA PRO A 217 -6.77 -7.87 -2.20
C PRO A 217 -5.70 -8.04 -1.12
N ILE A 218 -5.01 -9.18 -1.17
CA ILE A 218 -3.81 -9.45 -0.37
C ILE A 218 -2.56 -9.39 -1.25
N ILE A 219 -2.69 -9.82 -2.50
CA ILE A 219 -1.64 -9.76 -3.52
C ILE A 219 -2.28 -9.40 -4.86
N ARG A 220 -1.73 -8.39 -5.54
CA ARG A 220 -2.09 -8.04 -6.92
C ARG A 220 -0.88 -8.10 -7.84
N VAL A 221 -1.13 -8.26 -9.14
CA VAL A 221 -0.07 -8.32 -10.15
C VAL A 221 0.74 -7.03 -10.25
N GLU A 222 0.14 -5.87 -9.96
CA GLU A 222 0.82 -4.58 -10.02
C GLU A 222 1.95 -4.47 -9.00
N GLU A 223 1.81 -5.12 -7.84
CA GLU A 223 2.92 -5.25 -6.91
C GLU A 223 4.11 -5.96 -7.56
N MET A 224 3.85 -7.01 -8.34
CA MET A 224 4.89 -7.77 -9.03
C MET A 224 5.61 -6.91 -10.07
N TYR A 225 4.91 -6.01 -10.77
CA TYR A 225 5.56 -5.05 -11.67
C TYR A 225 6.55 -4.13 -10.94
N PHE A 226 6.20 -3.65 -9.74
CA PHE A 226 7.13 -2.84 -8.94
C PHE A 226 8.28 -3.66 -8.38
N ILE A 227 8.03 -4.88 -7.89
CA ILE A 227 9.07 -5.79 -7.41
C ILE A 227 10.06 -6.08 -8.55
N GLU A 228 9.56 -6.39 -9.75
CA GLU A 228 10.41 -6.67 -10.89
C GLU A 228 11.23 -5.45 -11.31
N ALA A 229 10.63 -4.26 -11.39
CA ALA A 229 11.35 -3.03 -11.75
C ALA A 229 12.46 -2.70 -10.73
N GLU A 230 12.17 -2.84 -9.44
CA GLU A 230 13.16 -2.63 -8.37
C GLU A 230 14.28 -3.66 -8.47
N ALA A 231 13.93 -4.94 -8.57
CA ALA A 231 14.90 -6.02 -8.64
C ALA A 231 15.80 -5.93 -9.86
N LYS A 232 15.25 -5.60 -11.04
CA LYS A 232 16.05 -5.37 -12.26
C LYS A 232 16.99 -4.18 -12.12
N ALA A 233 16.60 -3.12 -11.42
CA ALA A 233 17.48 -1.98 -11.21
C ALA A 233 18.76 -2.38 -10.45
N TYR A 234 18.63 -3.23 -9.43
CA TYR A 234 19.77 -3.70 -8.62
C TYR A 234 20.56 -4.84 -9.27
N ALA A 235 19.89 -5.76 -9.98
CA ALA A 235 20.55 -6.90 -10.60
C ALA A 235 21.16 -6.58 -11.97
N GLU A 236 20.45 -5.81 -12.80
CA GLU A 236 20.78 -5.59 -14.22
C GLU A 236 21.15 -4.13 -14.52
N GLY A 237 20.90 -3.22 -13.58
CA GLY A 237 21.26 -1.80 -13.65
C GLY A 237 20.05 -0.85 -13.76
N MET A 238 20.24 0.38 -13.26
CA MET A 238 19.19 1.41 -13.13
C MET A 238 18.33 1.60 -14.38
N ALA A 239 18.96 1.65 -15.56
CA ALA A 239 18.26 1.89 -16.83
C ALA A 239 17.22 0.79 -17.13
N VAL A 240 17.51 -0.46 -16.79
CA VAL A 240 16.61 -1.61 -17.03
C VAL A 240 15.39 -1.53 -16.10
N GLY A 241 15.61 -1.24 -14.82
CA GLY A 241 14.52 -1.06 -13.86
C GLY A 241 13.64 0.16 -14.19
N LEU A 242 14.25 1.29 -14.56
CA LEU A 242 13.54 2.49 -14.98
C LEU A 242 12.70 2.23 -16.24
N GLN A 243 13.24 1.50 -17.21
CA GLN A 243 12.49 1.09 -18.40
C GLN A 243 11.28 0.23 -18.03
N ALA A 244 11.44 -0.76 -17.14
CA ALA A 244 10.34 -1.61 -16.69
C ALA A 244 9.23 -0.81 -15.99
N LEU A 245 9.58 0.12 -15.09
CA LEU A 245 8.62 1.01 -14.44
C LEU A 245 7.89 1.90 -15.45
N THR A 246 8.65 2.56 -16.33
CA THR A 246 8.13 3.50 -17.32
C THR A 246 7.16 2.82 -18.28
N GLN A 247 7.51 1.61 -18.76
CA GLN A 247 6.63 0.82 -19.63
C GLN A 247 5.31 0.47 -18.93
N PHE A 248 5.36 0.00 -17.69
CA PHE A 248 4.15 -0.32 -16.92
C PHE A 248 3.27 0.91 -16.72
N LEU A 249 3.83 2.03 -16.26
CA LEU A 249 3.06 3.24 -15.98
C LEU A 249 2.46 3.86 -17.25
N ASN A 250 3.23 3.92 -18.34
CA ASN A 250 2.73 4.46 -19.60
C ASN A 250 1.72 3.56 -20.30
N ALA A 251 1.79 2.25 -20.11
CA ALA A 251 0.80 1.32 -20.65
C ALA A 251 -0.51 1.33 -19.86
N HIS A 252 -0.46 1.60 -18.54
CA HIS A 252 -1.59 1.29 -17.66
C HIS A 252 -2.08 2.44 -16.76
N ARG A 253 -1.32 3.52 -16.56
CA ARG A 253 -1.60 4.57 -15.57
C ARG A 253 -1.59 6.00 -16.13
N TYR A 254 -0.70 6.29 -17.07
CA TYR A 254 -0.54 7.64 -17.61
C TYR A 254 -1.26 7.80 -18.94
N LYS A 255 -2.02 8.88 -19.04
CA LYS A 255 -2.61 9.32 -20.30
C LYS A 255 -1.49 9.66 -21.28
N ASN A 256 -1.69 9.36 -22.55
CA ASN A 256 -0.75 9.68 -23.64
C ASN A 256 0.69 9.16 -23.45
N ALA A 257 0.91 8.16 -22.59
CA ALA A 257 2.24 7.63 -22.27
C ALA A 257 3.25 8.73 -21.82
N SER A 258 2.80 9.68 -20.98
CA SER A 258 3.59 10.85 -20.59
C SER A 258 4.53 10.67 -19.38
N TYR A 259 4.49 9.54 -18.67
CA TYR A 259 5.38 9.32 -17.53
C TYR A 259 6.85 9.30 -17.98
N SER A 260 7.66 10.07 -17.26
CA SER A 260 9.11 10.06 -17.37
C SER A 260 9.75 10.33 -16.01
N ALA A 261 10.98 9.83 -15.82
CA ALA A 261 11.75 10.04 -14.61
C ALA A 261 13.25 10.13 -14.94
N THR A 262 13.99 10.91 -14.16
CA THR A 262 15.43 11.14 -14.33
C THR A 262 16.17 10.98 -13.00
N PRO A 263 16.24 9.75 -12.46
CA PRO A 263 16.93 9.49 -11.19
C PRO A 263 18.44 9.67 -11.32
N SER A 264 19.10 10.05 -10.22
CA SER A 264 20.57 10.20 -10.17
C SER A 264 21.30 8.87 -10.11
N ASP A 265 20.72 7.90 -9.41
CA ASP A 265 21.27 6.57 -9.15
C ASP A 265 20.15 5.57 -8.81
N VAL A 266 20.52 4.31 -8.51
CA VAL A 266 19.55 3.25 -8.24
C VAL A 266 18.75 3.51 -6.95
N ASP A 267 19.36 4.07 -5.91
CA ASP A 267 18.65 4.33 -4.65
C ASP A 267 17.65 5.48 -4.83
N ASP A 268 18.03 6.54 -5.55
CA ASP A 268 17.13 7.63 -5.92
C ASP A 268 15.97 7.13 -6.80
N PHE A 269 16.27 6.29 -7.80
CA PHE A 269 15.25 5.62 -8.62
C PHE A 269 14.24 4.86 -7.75
N VAL A 270 14.72 4.01 -6.84
CA VAL A 270 13.85 3.15 -6.04
C VAL A 270 13.06 3.98 -5.03
N ASP A 271 13.72 4.82 -4.24
CA ASP A 271 13.10 5.47 -3.08
C ASP A 271 12.23 6.68 -3.48
N ASN A 272 12.62 7.43 -4.52
CA ASN A 272 11.95 8.67 -4.91
C ASN A 272 11.03 8.56 -6.13
N PHE A 273 11.17 7.55 -6.97
CA PHE A 273 10.32 7.36 -8.16
C PHE A 273 9.48 6.08 -8.07
N LEU A 274 10.12 4.92 -7.94
CA LEU A 274 9.42 3.62 -7.92
C LEU A 274 8.51 3.49 -6.70
N LEU A 275 9.02 3.74 -5.49
CA LEU A 275 8.23 3.62 -4.27
C LEU A 275 7.15 4.70 -4.15
N VAL A 276 7.32 5.87 -4.77
CA VAL A 276 6.24 6.86 -4.89
C VAL A 276 5.08 6.27 -5.70
N GLN A 277 5.36 5.71 -6.87
CA GLN A 277 4.36 5.10 -7.74
C GLN A 277 3.71 3.86 -7.11
N LYS A 278 4.49 3.05 -6.41
CA LYS A 278 4.01 1.89 -5.65
C LYS A 278 3.07 2.32 -4.50
N ARG A 279 3.40 3.40 -3.78
CA ARG A 279 2.55 3.95 -2.71
C ARG A 279 1.24 4.53 -3.22
N VAL A 280 1.23 5.12 -4.42
CA VAL A 280 -0.01 5.56 -5.09
C VAL A 280 -0.84 4.34 -5.50
N GLU A 281 -0.23 3.38 -6.20
CA GLU A 281 -0.92 2.18 -6.69
C GLU A 281 -1.52 1.35 -5.56
N LEU A 282 -0.76 1.10 -4.49
CA LEU A 282 -1.11 0.16 -3.43
C LEU A 282 -1.60 0.87 -2.17
N TRP A 283 -2.04 2.13 -2.30
CA TRP A 283 -2.58 2.91 -1.18
C TRP A 283 -3.74 2.17 -0.50
N GLY A 284 -3.71 2.11 0.82
CA GLY A 284 -4.71 1.39 1.65
C GLY A 284 -4.51 -0.12 1.74
N GLU A 285 -3.68 -0.74 0.90
CA GLU A 285 -3.51 -2.21 0.83
C GLU A 285 -2.44 -2.76 1.81
N GLY A 286 -1.92 -1.93 2.71
CA GLY A 286 -1.05 -2.37 3.82
C GLY A 286 0.41 -2.63 3.47
N LEU A 287 0.88 -2.28 2.26
CA LEU A 287 2.23 -2.66 1.80
C LEU A 287 3.34 -1.67 2.13
N SER A 288 3.06 -0.38 2.32
CA SER A 288 4.09 0.63 2.60
C SER A 288 4.87 0.35 3.89
N PHE A 289 4.26 -0.37 4.85
CA PHE A 289 4.94 -0.82 6.07
C PHE A 289 6.20 -1.63 5.74
N PHE A 290 6.11 -2.59 4.82
CA PHE A 290 7.21 -3.48 4.48
C PHE A 290 8.32 -2.74 3.73
N ASP A 291 7.96 -1.91 2.73
CA ASP A 291 8.94 -1.13 1.99
C ASP A 291 9.71 -0.16 2.89
N ILE A 292 9.01 0.55 3.79
CA ILE A 292 9.64 1.48 4.74
C ILE A 292 10.62 0.75 5.66
N LYS A 293 10.27 -0.44 6.17
CA LYS A 293 11.16 -1.21 7.04
C LYS A 293 12.36 -1.77 6.28
N ARG A 294 12.12 -2.46 5.18
CA ARG A 294 13.16 -3.12 4.36
C ARG A 294 14.19 -2.12 3.85
N ARG A 295 13.75 -0.93 3.42
CA ARG A 295 14.61 0.14 2.90
C ARG A 295 15.09 1.13 3.96
N GLU A 296 14.58 1.05 5.19
CA GLU A 296 14.91 1.96 6.30
C GLU A 296 14.59 3.43 5.99
N LEU A 297 13.42 3.63 5.39
CA LEU A 297 12.96 4.94 4.95
C LEU A 297 12.46 5.76 6.14
N ALA A 298 12.77 7.06 6.12
CA ALA A 298 12.15 8.00 7.03
C ALA A 298 10.67 8.18 6.69
N ILE A 299 9.82 8.04 7.70
CA ILE A 299 8.48 8.63 7.73
C ILE A 299 8.59 10.06 8.25
N ALA A 300 8.04 11.00 7.49
CA ALA A 300 7.81 12.36 7.94
C ALA A 300 6.31 12.68 7.92
N ARG A 301 5.80 13.23 9.01
CA ARG A 301 4.41 13.70 9.18
C ARG A 301 4.34 15.18 9.54
N GLY A 302 5.40 15.71 10.13
CA GLY A 302 5.59 17.13 10.43
C GLY A 302 6.33 17.85 9.32
N TYR A 303 5.66 18.81 8.69
CA TYR A 303 6.19 19.71 7.68
C TYR A 303 5.18 20.84 7.48
N LYS A 304 5.64 21.98 6.93
CA LYS A 304 4.77 23.12 6.63
C LYS A 304 3.55 22.69 5.82
N ASP A 305 2.36 23.17 6.18
CA ASP A 305 1.09 22.86 5.51
C ASP A 305 0.70 21.36 5.53
N THR A 306 1.22 20.56 6.48
CA THR A 306 0.91 19.13 6.61
C THR A 306 -0.58 18.88 6.92
N ASN A 307 -1.16 17.87 6.26
CA ASN A 307 -2.53 17.40 6.53
C ASN A 307 -2.61 16.37 7.68
N TRP A 308 -1.52 16.14 8.40
CA TRP A 308 -1.52 15.31 9.62
C TRP A 308 -2.02 16.09 10.83
N ILE A 309 -2.77 15.44 11.72
CA ILE A 309 -3.26 16.07 12.96
C ILE A 309 -2.08 16.44 13.90
N PRO A 310 -2.15 17.57 14.62
CA PRO A 310 -1.02 18.11 15.41
C PRO A 310 -0.36 17.13 16.38
N THR A 311 -1.13 16.20 16.97
CA THR A 311 -0.65 15.30 18.03
C THR A 311 0.22 14.13 17.54
N ILE A 312 0.33 13.91 16.22
CA ILE A 312 1.06 12.76 15.64
C ILE A 312 2.11 13.15 14.59
N ARG A 313 2.49 14.44 14.53
CA ARG A 313 3.46 15.00 13.56
C ARG A 313 4.91 14.66 13.90
N TYR A 314 5.20 13.39 14.11
CA TYR A 314 6.55 12.90 14.36
C TYR A 314 7.26 12.60 13.04
N ASN A 315 8.55 12.96 12.98
CA ASN A 315 9.45 12.64 11.88
C ASN A 315 10.50 11.66 12.40
N SER A 316 10.65 10.54 11.70
CA SER A 316 11.72 9.58 11.97
C SER A 316 13.02 9.99 11.29
N VAL A 317 14.12 9.40 11.75
CA VAL A 317 15.46 9.68 11.24
C VAL A 317 15.72 8.90 9.94
N PRO A 318 16.25 9.52 8.88
CA PRO A 318 16.67 8.82 7.67
C PRO A 318 17.72 7.74 7.94
N GLY A 319 17.65 6.62 7.22
CA GLY A 319 18.60 5.50 7.37
C GLY A 319 18.33 4.58 8.56
N TYR A 320 17.23 4.80 9.27
CA TYR A 320 16.79 3.95 10.38
C TYR A 320 15.33 3.57 10.20
N VAL A 321 14.98 2.36 10.61
CA VAL A 321 13.57 1.95 10.71
C VAL A 321 12.88 2.81 11.77
N PRO A 322 11.76 3.49 11.46
CA PRO A 322 10.99 4.21 12.46
C PRO A 322 10.58 3.27 13.60
N SER A 323 10.91 3.62 14.85
CA SER A 323 10.78 2.69 16.00
C SER A 323 9.35 2.16 16.16
N TRP A 324 8.34 2.98 15.86
CA TRP A 324 6.92 2.63 15.95
C TRP A 324 6.45 1.61 14.90
N LEU A 325 7.31 1.19 13.97
CA LEU A 325 7.04 0.07 13.06
C LEU A 325 7.53 -1.27 13.63
N ASN A 326 8.14 -1.28 14.81
CA ASN A 326 8.50 -2.52 15.51
C ASN A 326 7.35 -2.97 16.40
N LEU A 327 6.86 -4.18 16.13
CA LEU A 327 5.88 -4.82 16.99
C LEU A 327 6.54 -5.12 18.33
N TYR A 328 6.02 -4.53 19.40
CA TYR A 328 6.54 -4.68 20.74
C TYR A 328 5.86 -5.85 21.45
N LEU A 329 6.66 -6.77 21.98
CA LEU A 329 6.17 -7.81 22.87
C LEU A 329 5.85 -7.15 24.22
N PRO A 330 4.57 -7.14 24.67
CA PRO A 330 4.21 -6.47 25.90
C PRO A 330 5.03 -7.02 27.09
N ILE A 331 5.62 -6.10 27.87
CA ILE A 331 6.28 -6.47 29.12
C ILE A 331 5.24 -7.00 30.11
N GLU A 332 4.08 -6.33 30.17
CA GLU A 332 2.92 -6.76 30.95
C GLU A 332 2.27 -7.97 30.24
N GLY A 333 2.62 -9.18 30.69
CA GLY A 333 2.17 -10.43 30.08
C GLY A 333 3.34 -11.29 29.63
N GLU A 334 3.48 -11.49 28.32
CA GLU A 334 4.35 -12.51 27.73
C GLU A 334 5.80 -12.41 28.23
N THR A 335 6.42 -11.22 28.15
CA THR A 335 7.82 -11.04 28.60
C THR A 335 7.98 -11.20 30.12
N SER A 336 6.95 -10.85 30.91
CA SER A 336 6.99 -11.03 32.36
C SER A 336 6.88 -12.49 32.78
N LEU A 337 6.20 -13.33 32.00
CA LEU A 337 5.91 -14.72 32.33
C LEU A 337 6.92 -15.69 31.68
N ASN A 338 7.28 -15.46 30.43
CA ASN A 338 8.17 -16.31 29.66
C ASN A 338 9.62 -15.82 29.75
N LYS A 339 10.39 -16.40 30.67
CA LYS A 339 11.78 -16.01 30.94
C LYS A 339 12.77 -16.40 29.82
N ALA A 340 12.33 -17.17 28.83
CA ALA A 340 13.14 -17.49 27.65
C ALA A 340 13.09 -16.38 26.58
N ILE A 341 12.13 -15.46 26.67
CA ILE A 341 12.00 -14.35 25.71
C ILE A 341 13.03 -13.26 26.02
N ILE A 342 13.75 -12.87 24.98
CA ILE A 342 14.55 -11.65 24.97
C ILE A 342 13.63 -10.54 24.40
N PRO A 343 13.26 -9.52 25.20
CA PRO A 343 12.37 -8.46 24.72
C PRO A 343 13.03 -7.67 23.60
N ASN A 344 12.22 -7.30 22.60
CA ASN A 344 12.66 -6.36 21.59
C ASN A 344 12.74 -4.92 22.16
N PRO A 345 13.52 -4.02 21.52
CA PRO A 345 13.62 -2.64 21.98
C PRO A 345 12.26 -1.97 22.11
N ASN A 346 12.06 -1.20 23.19
CA ASN A 346 10.83 -0.43 23.41
C ASN A 346 10.64 0.59 22.26
N PRO A 347 9.52 0.54 21.51
CA PRO A 347 9.31 1.40 20.33
C PRO A 347 8.84 2.82 20.70
N SER A 348 8.75 3.16 21.99
CA SER A 348 8.22 4.44 22.48
C SER A 348 8.85 5.63 21.76
N VAL A 349 7.99 6.46 21.18
CA VAL A 349 8.39 7.58 20.31
C VAL A 349 8.79 8.84 21.06
N TYR A 350 8.33 8.99 22.30
CA TYR A 350 8.37 10.25 23.05
C TYR A 350 9.79 10.73 23.41
N ASP A 351 10.73 9.80 23.58
CA ASP A 351 12.09 10.13 24.03
C ASP A 351 13.09 10.27 22.87
N VAL A 352 12.68 9.95 21.63
CA VAL A 352 13.58 9.87 20.46
C VAL A 352 13.18 10.84 19.34
N TYR A 353 11.90 11.16 19.20
CA TYR A 353 11.41 12.04 18.15
C TYR A 353 10.72 13.27 18.72
N THR A 354 11.12 14.45 18.27
CA THR A 354 10.43 15.70 18.63
C THR A 354 9.13 15.82 17.84
N LEU A 355 8.04 16.14 18.55
CA LEU A 355 6.79 16.51 17.88
C LEU A 355 7.01 17.79 17.08
N TRP A 356 6.77 17.74 15.78
CA TRP A 356 6.90 18.92 14.94
C TRP A 356 5.77 19.93 15.20
N VAL A 357 6.15 21.19 15.31
CA VAL A 357 5.25 22.35 15.45
C VAL A 357 5.62 23.34 14.35
N GLU A 358 4.61 23.99 13.77
CA GLU A 358 4.77 24.93 12.66
C GLU A 358 5.41 26.26 13.08
#